data_AF-A0A973R848-F1
#
_entry.id   AF-A0A973R848-F1
#
_cell.length_a   1.000
_cell.length_b   1.000
_cell.length_c   1.000
_cell.angle_alpha   90.00
_cell.angle_beta   90.00
_cell.angle_gamma   90.00
#
_symmetry.space_group_name_H-M   'P 1'
#
loop_
_entity.id
_entity.type
_entity.pdbx_description
1 polymer ?
#
loop_
_entity_poly.entity_id
_entity_poly.type
_entity_poly.pdbx_seq_one_letter_code
_entity_poly.pdbx_strand_id
1 'polypeptide(L)'
;SRRAGTFGAGLDAAGESLGPAADPAAVVALRAGVRLAFISALQYLPARQRAALILRDVLAFSAQETAEVLQTTTAAVNSALQRARAQIAATAPAEDDVLEPSEPGVREQLDRYLKAFENADVDGLLRLLRDDVVLEMPPMAAWFRGRADVGRFLAVNVLVEPGRFRNVAVGVNLQSGFAAYQLEADGRYHAHAIHAVTLTRTGISRIDAFLDADLFPVFGLPMILPDEADQHRRE
;
A
#
# COMPACT_ATOMS: atom_id res chain seq x y z
N SER A 1 56.73 48.07 -8.85
CA SER A 1 55.30 48.34 -8.58
C SER A 1 54.59 48.66 -9.90
N ARG A 2 53.43 48.03 -10.12
CA ARG A 2 52.47 48.10 -11.27
C ARG A 2 52.69 47.19 -12.51
N ARG A 3 51.85 46.13 -12.55
CA ARG A 3 50.95 45.59 -13.60
C ARG A 3 51.40 45.45 -15.08
N ALA A 4 51.26 44.24 -15.66
CA ALA A 4 50.09 43.78 -16.45
C ALA A 4 50.45 42.73 -17.55
N GLY A 5 49.72 41.59 -17.58
CA GLY A 5 49.37 40.76 -18.77
C GLY A 5 50.50 40.04 -19.53
N THR A 6 50.34 38.89 -20.21
CA THR A 6 49.19 38.06 -20.59
C THR A 6 49.72 36.77 -21.28
N PHE A 7 48.86 35.74 -21.39
CA PHE A 7 48.85 34.60 -22.36
C PHE A 7 49.66 33.31 -22.14
N GLY A 8 48.93 32.19 -22.25
CA GLY A 8 49.37 30.79 -22.32
C GLY A 8 48.29 29.87 -21.74
N ALA A 9 47.15 29.66 -22.43
CA ALA A 9 46.91 28.59 -23.43
C ALA A 9 46.49 27.25 -22.79
N GLY A 10 45.32 26.75 -23.17
CA GLY A 10 44.82 25.43 -22.77
C GLY A 10 43.30 25.28 -22.83
N LEU A 11 42.68 25.58 -23.98
CA LEU A 11 41.40 24.99 -24.33
C LEU A 11 41.70 23.60 -24.88
N ASP A 12 41.23 22.56 -24.19
CA ASP A 12 40.69 21.38 -24.84
C ASP A 12 39.48 20.91 -24.02
N ALA A 13 38.34 21.03 -24.67
CA ALA A 13 37.04 20.58 -24.22
C ALA A 13 36.78 19.17 -24.76
N ALA A 14 35.80 18.52 -24.11
CA ALA A 14 35.08 17.32 -24.53
C ALA A 14 35.70 15.97 -24.13
N GLY A 15 35.00 15.27 -23.23
CA GLY A 15 35.05 13.82 -23.24
C GLY A 15 34.63 13.06 -21.98
N GLU A 16 34.29 13.67 -20.84
CA GLU A 16 33.82 12.86 -19.70
C GLU A 16 32.32 12.55 -19.87
N SER A 17 32.08 11.31 -20.27
CA SER A 17 30.82 10.66 -20.61
C SER A 17 29.65 10.95 -19.65
N LEU A 18 28.48 11.18 -20.25
CA LEU A 18 27.16 11.17 -19.61
C LEU A 18 26.89 9.84 -18.88
N GLY A 19 26.68 9.92 -17.56
CA GLY A 19 25.74 9.14 -16.72
C GLY A 19 25.95 7.63 -16.54
N PRO A 20 25.79 7.09 -15.31
CA PRO A 20 25.55 5.66 -15.17
C PRO A 20 24.19 5.35 -15.77
N ALA A 21 24.16 4.51 -16.81
CA ALA A 21 22.94 3.84 -17.22
C ALA A 21 22.40 3.11 -15.98
N ALA A 22 21.26 3.56 -15.45
CA ALA A 22 20.62 2.94 -14.31
C ALA A 22 20.47 1.43 -14.57
N ASP A 23 20.85 0.62 -13.58
CA ASP A 23 20.68 -0.83 -13.61
C ASP A 23 19.25 -1.18 -14.06
N PRO A 24 19.06 -2.01 -15.10
CA PRO A 24 17.73 -2.41 -15.57
C PRO A 24 16.82 -2.92 -14.46
N ALA A 25 17.37 -3.60 -13.44
CA ALA A 25 16.60 -4.05 -12.29
C ALA A 25 16.07 -2.87 -11.45
N ALA A 26 16.89 -1.83 -11.25
CA ALA A 26 16.49 -0.62 -10.53
C ALA A 26 15.42 0.18 -11.31
N VAL A 27 15.51 0.25 -12.64
CA VAL A 27 14.48 0.90 -13.48
C VAL A 27 13.16 0.14 -13.44
N VAL A 28 13.21 -1.19 -13.42
CA VAL A 28 12.00 -2.04 -13.31
C VAL A 28 11.34 -1.87 -11.94
N ALA A 29 12.11 -1.93 -10.86
CA ALA A 29 11.61 -1.72 -9.49
C ALA A 29 11.04 -0.31 -9.30
N LEU A 30 11.68 0.72 -9.87
CA LEU A 30 11.14 2.08 -9.84
C LEU A 30 9.77 2.16 -10.54
N ARG A 31 9.65 1.55 -11.72
CA ARG A 31 8.38 1.57 -12.49
C ARG A 31 7.26 0.84 -11.77
N ALA A 32 7.54 -0.32 -11.17
CA ALA A 32 6.51 -1.09 -10.50
C ALA A 32 6.18 -0.51 -9.10
N GLY A 33 7.13 0.14 -8.41
CA GLY A 33 6.89 1.01 -7.26
C GLY A 33 5.98 2.20 -7.58
N VAL A 34 6.22 2.93 -8.68
CA VAL A 34 5.33 4.02 -9.15
C VAL A 34 3.92 3.51 -9.44
N ARG A 35 3.80 2.35 -10.12
CA ARG A 35 2.50 1.72 -10.38
C ARG A 35 1.80 1.35 -9.07
N LEU A 36 2.52 0.84 -8.09
CA LEU A 36 1.98 0.47 -6.79
C LEU A 36 1.52 1.70 -6.00
N ALA A 37 2.32 2.76 -5.98
CA ALA A 37 1.97 4.03 -5.36
C ALA A 37 0.71 4.62 -6.00
N PHE A 38 0.60 4.58 -7.34
CA PHE A 38 -0.59 5.01 -8.06
C PHE A 38 -1.82 4.19 -7.68
N ILE A 39 -1.74 2.85 -7.73
CA ILE A 39 -2.87 1.98 -7.36
C ILE A 39 -3.27 2.17 -5.90
N SER A 40 -2.31 2.30 -5.00
CA SER A 40 -2.57 2.60 -3.58
C SER A 40 -3.31 3.92 -3.43
N ALA A 41 -2.87 4.98 -4.10
CA ALA A 41 -3.53 6.29 -4.05
C ALA A 41 -4.98 6.24 -4.59
N LEU A 42 -5.25 5.45 -5.63
CA LEU A 42 -6.60 5.28 -6.19
C LEU A 42 -7.58 4.60 -5.23
N GLN A 43 -7.09 3.76 -4.29
CA GLN A 43 -7.95 3.06 -3.33
C GLN A 43 -8.68 4.03 -2.39
N TYR A 44 -8.08 5.18 -2.11
CA TYR A 44 -8.63 6.18 -1.19
C TYR A 44 -9.55 7.20 -1.86
N LEU A 45 -9.64 7.19 -3.19
CA LEU A 45 -10.55 8.06 -3.91
C LEU A 45 -12.00 7.56 -3.83
N PRO A 46 -12.98 8.44 -3.54
CA PRO A 46 -14.38 8.11 -3.73
C PRO A 46 -14.66 7.61 -5.15
N ALA A 47 -15.58 6.65 -5.31
CA ALA A 47 -15.80 5.95 -6.59
C ALA A 47 -15.97 6.88 -7.80
N ARG A 48 -16.71 7.99 -7.65
CA ARG A 48 -16.89 9.00 -8.71
C ARG A 48 -15.61 9.77 -9.05
N GLN A 49 -14.79 10.08 -8.04
CA GLN A 49 -13.51 10.77 -8.24
C GLN A 49 -12.51 9.85 -8.95
N ARG A 50 -12.45 8.58 -8.52
CA ARG A 50 -11.66 7.54 -9.21
C ARG A 50 -12.09 7.35 -10.65
N ALA A 51 -13.39 7.22 -10.91
CA ALA A 51 -13.92 7.04 -12.27
C ALA A 51 -13.61 8.25 -13.17
N ALA A 52 -13.81 9.48 -12.68
CA ALA A 52 -13.47 10.70 -13.41
C ALA A 52 -11.97 10.76 -13.74
N LEU A 53 -11.10 10.39 -12.80
CA LEU A 53 -9.65 10.37 -13.01
C LEU A 53 -9.21 9.31 -14.01
N ILE A 54 -9.72 8.08 -13.92
CA ILE A 54 -9.38 7.02 -14.89
C ILE A 54 -9.82 7.43 -16.30
N LEU A 55 -11.06 7.92 -16.46
CA LEU A 55 -11.57 8.32 -17.77
C LEU A 55 -10.77 9.49 -18.36
N ARG A 56 -10.43 10.51 -17.55
CA ARG A 56 -9.76 11.73 -18.02
C ARG A 56 -8.24 11.58 -18.18
N ASP A 57 -7.57 11.03 -17.19
CA ASP A 57 -6.10 11.05 -17.08
C ASP A 57 -5.45 9.75 -17.59
N VAL A 58 -6.18 8.62 -17.61
CA VAL A 58 -5.67 7.33 -18.10
C VAL A 58 -6.19 7.01 -19.50
N LEU A 59 -7.52 7.13 -19.68
CA LEU A 59 -8.18 6.78 -20.95
C LEU A 59 -8.29 7.97 -21.91
N ALA A 60 -7.88 9.17 -21.47
CA ALA A 60 -7.86 10.41 -22.26
C ALA A 60 -9.23 10.83 -22.85
N PHE A 61 -10.34 10.44 -22.24
CA PHE A 61 -11.69 10.89 -22.62
C PHE A 61 -11.80 12.39 -22.40
N SER A 62 -12.60 13.10 -23.18
CA SER A 62 -12.94 14.50 -22.91
C SER A 62 -13.82 14.67 -21.65
N ALA A 63 -13.92 15.89 -21.14
CA ALA A 63 -14.82 16.19 -20.02
C ALA A 63 -16.30 15.93 -20.38
N GLN A 64 -16.66 16.12 -21.66
CA GLN A 64 -18.00 15.86 -22.17
C GLN A 64 -18.29 14.36 -22.24
N GLU A 65 -17.44 13.56 -22.88
CA GLU A 65 -17.61 12.10 -22.94
C GLU A 65 -17.64 11.48 -21.54
N THR A 66 -16.80 11.98 -20.61
CA THR A 66 -16.81 11.53 -19.21
C THR A 66 -18.12 11.86 -18.51
N ALA A 67 -18.68 13.05 -18.76
CA ALA A 67 -19.96 13.47 -18.18
C ALA A 67 -21.11 12.60 -18.67
N GLU A 68 -21.10 12.24 -19.96
CA GLU A 68 -22.07 11.32 -20.57
C GLU A 68 -21.97 9.91 -19.94
N VAL A 69 -20.76 9.35 -19.84
CA VAL A 69 -20.52 8.03 -19.23
C VAL A 69 -20.93 7.99 -17.76
N LEU A 70 -20.61 9.03 -16.99
CA LEU A 70 -20.93 9.10 -15.55
C LEU A 70 -22.32 9.66 -15.24
N GLN A 71 -23.13 9.93 -16.27
CA GLN A 71 -24.47 10.50 -16.17
C GLN A 71 -24.50 11.75 -15.26
N THR A 72 -23.60 12.69 -15.53
CA THR A 72 -23.41 13.90 -14.73
C THR A 72 -23.07 15.10 -15.63
N THR A 73 -22.62 16.23 -15.05
CA THR A 73 -22.23 17.42 -15.81
C THR A 73 -20.72 17.54 -15.95
N THR A 74 -20.25 18.23 -16.99
CA THR A 74 -18.82 18.55 -17.20
C THR A 74 -18.22 19.30 -16.01
N ALA A 75 -19.00 20.19 -15.37
CA ALA A 75 -18.60 20.89 -14.17
C ALA A 75 -18.38 19.93 -12.98
N ALA A 76 -19.27 18.96 -12.78
CA ALA A 76 -19.12 17.94 -11.74
C ALA A 76 -17.91 17.04 -12.00
N VAL A 77 -17.64 16.67 -13.26
CA VAL A 77 -16.45 15.92 -13.69
C VAL A 77 -15.18 16.69 -13.36
N ASN A 78 -15.07 17.95 -13.78
CA ASN A 78 -13.88 18.78 -13.52
C ASN A 78 -13.64 18.96 -12.01
N SER A 79 -14.71 19.17 -11.24
CA SER A 79 -14.63 19.28 -9.78
C SER A 79 -14.20 17.97 -9.11
N ALA A 80 -14.71 16.83 -9.59
CA ALA A 80 -14.31 15.51 -9.10
C ALA A 80 -12.84 15.20 -9.43
N LEU A 81 -12.39 15.54 -10.65
CA LEU A 81 -11.00 15.36 -11.08
C LEU A 81 -10.03 16.24 -10.28
N GLN A 82 -10.40 17.50 -10.03
CA GLN A 82 -9.58 18.40 -9.19
C GLN A 82 -9.41 17.83 -7.78
N ARG A 83 -10.51 17.38 -7.16
CA ARG A 83 -10.45 16.75 -5.82
C ARG A 83 -9.65 15.45 -5.84
N ALA A 84 -9.80 14.64 -6.88
CA ALA A 84 -9.03 13.41 -7.04
C ALA A 84 -7.52 13.69 -7.04
N ARG A 85 -7.07 14.65 -7.85
CA ARG A 85 -5.65 15.04 -7.93
C ARG A 85 -5.13 15.63 -6.62
N ALA A 86 -5.93 16.47 -5.96
CA ALA A 86 -5.56 17.03 -4.66
C ALA A 86 -5.42 15.93 -3.59
N GLN A 87 -6.30 14.93 -3.60
CA GLN A 87 -6.23 13.82 -2.66
C GLN A 87 -5.06 12.88 -2.97
N ILE A 88 -4.78 12.57 -4.24
CA ILE A 88 -3.57 11.84 -4.62
C ILE A 88 -2.32 12.58 -4.17
N ALA A 89 -2.22 13.89 -4.38
CA ALA A 89 -1.07 14.68 -3.94
C ALA A 89 -0.91 14.73 -2.41
N ALA A 90 -2.01 14.60 -1.65
CA ALA A 90 -2.00 14.58 -0.19
C ALA A 90 -1.75 13.19 0.42
N THR A 91 -2.07 12.12 -0.32
CA THR A 91 -2.03 10.72 0.16
C THR A 91 -0.92 9.90 -0.46
N ALA A 92 -0.35 10.31 -1.59
CA ALA A 92 0.80 9.65 -2.19
C ALA A 92 1.95 9.64 -1.19
N PRO A 93 2.43 8.45 -0.76
CA PRO A 93 3.77 8.34 -0.21
C PRO A 93 4.74 8.97 -1.22
N ALA A 94 5.83 9.59 -0.77
CA ALA A 94 6.87 10.04 -1.70
C ALA A 94 7.19 8.89 -2.67
N GLU A 95 7.20 9.16 -3.98
CA GLU A 95 7.16 8.18 -5.08
C GLU A 95 8.26 7.10 -5.02
N ASP A 96 9.29 7.29 -4.19
CA ASP A 96 10.43 6.38 -4.01
C ASP A 96 10.35 5.43 -2.79
N ASP A 97 9.28 5.50 -1.97
CA ASP A 97 9.26 4.83 -0.66
C ASP A 97 8.39 3.57 -0.57
N VAL A 98 7.41 3.32 -1.46
CA VAL A 98 6.56 2.12 -1.34
C VAL A 98 7.30 0.90 -1.87
N LEU A 99 7.48 -0.10 -1.02
CA LEU A 99 8.17 -1.33 -1.37
C LEU A 99 7.25 -2.30 -2.10
N GLU A 100 7.74 -2.87 -3.21
CA GLU A 100 7.04 -3.96 -3.88
C GLU A 100 7.12 -5.26 -3.06
N PRO A 101 6.10 -6.14 -3.14
CA PRO A 101 6.13 -7.44 -2.46
C PRO A 101 7.34 -8.32 -2.80
N SER A 102 7.95 -8.10 -3.97
CA SER A 102 9.13 -8.82 -4.47
C SER A 102 10.46 -8.24 -3.99
N GLU A 103 10.48 -7.06 -3.36
CA GLU A 103 11.73 -6.42 -2.93
C GLU A 103 12.41 -7.18 -1.77
N PRO A 104 13.76 -7.23 -1.76
CA PRO A 104 14.50 -7.85 -0.66
C PRO A 104 14.15 -7.22 0.70
N GLY A 105 13.88 -8.07 1.71
CA GLY A 105 13.54 -7.63 3.08
C GLY A 105 12.05 -7.41 3.34
N VAL A 106 11.22 -7.28 2.30
CA VAL A 106 9.75 -7.18 2.48
C VAL A 106 9.20 -8.46 3.10
N ARG A 107 9.63 -9.63 2.62
CA ARG A 107 9.22 -10.92 3.19
C ARG A 107 9.52 -11.02 4.69
N GLU A 108 10.68 -10.55 5.13
CA GLU A 108 11.05 -10.56 6.54
C GLU A 108 10.20 -9.58 7.38
N GLN A 109 9.84 -8.43 6.82
CA GLN A 109 8.90 -7.50 7.48
C GLN A 109 7.50 -8.11 7.59
N LEU A 110 7.02 -8.78 6.54
CA LEU A 110 5.72 -9.47 6.54
C LEU A 110 5.72 -10.63 7.55
N ASP A 111 6.78 -11.43 7.61
CA ASP A 111 6.90 -12.54 8.57
C ASP A 111 6.89 -12.04 10.02
N ARG A 112 7.55 -10.90 10.29
CA ARG A 112 7.49 -10.26 11.62
C ARG A 112 6.10 -9.72 11.94
N TYR A 113 5.41 -9.15 10.95
CA TYR A 113 4.03 -8.71 11.11
C TYR A 113 3.10 -9.88 11.46
N LEU A 114 3.20 -10.99 10.72
CA LEU A 114 2.43 -12.22 10.95
C LEU A 114 2.64 -12.75 12.38
N LYS A 115 3.91 -12.91 12.78
CA LYS A 115 4.27 -13.37 14.13
C LYS A 115 3.75 -12.45 15.22
N ALA A 116 3.75 -11.14 14.99
CA ALA A 116 3.23 -10.18 15.96
C ALA A 116 1.72 -10.35 16.16
N PHE A 117 0.96 -10.59 15.09
CA PHE A 117 -0.46 -10.88 15.18
C PHE A 117 -0.77 -12.21 15.87
N GLU A 118 -0.06 -13.28 15.50
CA GLU A 118 -0.26 -14.60 16.07
C GLU A 118 0.03 -14.64 17.58
N ASN A 119 1.06 -13.92 18.03
CA ASN A 119 1.47 -13.90 19.44
C ASN A 119 0.85 -12.76 20.26
N ALA A 120 -0.05 -11.96 19.67
CA ALA A 120 -0.56 -10.74 20.28
C ALA A 120 0.55 -9.77 20.78
N ASP A 121 1.67 -9.70 20.05
CA ASP A 121 2.82 -8.84 20.37
C ASP A 121 2.62 -7.42 19.83
N VAL A 122 1.94 -6.59 20.62
CA VAL A 122 1.69 -5.18 20.29
C VAL A 122 3.01 -4.42 20.10
N ASP A 123 4.00 -4.62 20.96
CA ASP A 123 5.27 -3.90 20.89
C ASP A 123 6.08 -4.30 19.65
N GLY A 124 6.05 -5.59 19.30
CA GLY A 124 6.62 -6.12 18.06
C GLY A 124 5.99 -5.49 16.83
N LEU A 125 4.67 -5.40 16.80
CA LEU A 125 3.98 -4.75 15.70
C LEU A 125 4.30 -3.25 15.63
N LEU A 126 4.31 -2.53 16.77
CA LEU A 126 4.62 -1.10 16.83
C LEU A 126 6.04 -0.76 16.35
N ARG A 127 7.00 -1.68 16.48
CA ARG A 127 8.35 -1.52 15.93
C ARG A 127 8.39 -1.60 14.39
N LEU A 128 7.37 -2.17 13.76
CA LEU A 128 7.27 -2.26 12.30
C LEU A 128 6.54 -1.05 11.69
N LEU A 129 5.81 -0.28 12.49
CA LEU A 129 5.00 0.84 12.00
C LEU A 129 5.82 2.12 11.88
N ARG A 130 5.47 2.97 10.90
CA ARG A 130 5.96 4.34 10.81
C ARG A 130 5.30 5.22 11.88
N ASP A 131 5.96 6.31 12.27
CA ASP A 131 5.47 7.24 13.30
C ASP A 131 4.07 7.79 13.05
N ASP A 132 3.77 8.07 11.79
CA ASP A 132 2.52 8.60 11.26
C ASP A 132 1.71 7.53 10.50
N VAL A 133 1.84 6.25 10.90
CA VAL A 133 1.03 5.14 10.39
C VAL A 133 -0.47 5.48 10.43
N VAL A 134 -1.21 5.05 9.43
CA VAL A 134 -2.68 5.13 9.42
C VAL A 134 -3.28 3.73 9.48
N LEU A 135 -4.23 3.53 10.37
CA LEU A 135 -5.07 2.34 10.42
C LEU A 135 -6.51 2.74 10.10
N GLU A 136 -7.09 2.08 9.09
CA GLU A 136 -8.50 2.25 8.72
C GLU A 136 -9.20 0.89 8.66
N MET A 137 -10.49 0.87 8.99
CA MET A 137 -11.31 -0.35 8.94
C MET A 137 -12.58 -0.14 8.11
N PRO A 138 -12.49 0.02 6.77
CA PRO A 138 -13.68 0.27 5.96
C PRO A 138 -14.73 -0.85 6.14
N PRO A 139 -16.04 -0.52 6.23
CA PRO A 139 -16.66 0.80 6.07
C PRO A 139 -16.78 1.64 7.36
N MET A 140 -16.16 1.22 8.47
CA MET A 140 -16.21 1.97 9.73
C MET A 140 -15.54 3.32 9.56
N ALA A 141 -16.20 4.39 10.02
CA ALA A 141 -15.65 5.75 9.98
C ALA A 141 -14.47 5.98 10.95
N ALA A 142 -14.18 4.99 11.81
CA ALA A 142 -13.06 5.06 12.74
C ALA A 142 -11.74 4.84 12.00
N TRP A 143 -10.86 5.83 12.09
CA TRP A 143 -9.50 5.77 11.60
C TRP A 143 -8.56 6.23 12.71
N PHE A 144 -7.38 5.61 12.80
CA PHE A 144 -6.38 5.93 13.80
C PHE A 144 -5.12 6.41 13.09
N ARG A 145 -4.48 7.45 13.63
CA ARG A 145 -3.24 7.98 13.10
C ARG A 145 -2.16 8.01 14.17
N GLY A 146 -1.00 7.51 13.77
CA GLY A 146 0.20 7.48 14.58
C GLY A 146 0.30 6.25 15.48
N ARG A 147 1.55 5.87 15.79
CA ARG A 147 1.86 4.62 16.51
C ARG A 147 1.13 4.48 17.85
N ALA A 148 1.00 5.56 18.61
CA ALA A 148 0.37 5.52 19.93
C ALA A 148 -1.13 5.16 19.86
N ASP A 149 -1.89 5.82 18.97
CA ASP A 149 -3.33 5.59 18.85
C ASP A 149 -3.64 4.24 18.21
N VAL A 150 -2.87 3.86 17.18
CA VAL A 150 -2.95 2.52 16.57
C VAL A 150 -2.61 1.45 17.60
N GLY A 151 -1.53 1.61 18.36
CA GLY A 151 -1.11 0.65 19.39
C GLY A 151 -2.16 0.44 20.47
N ARG A 152 -2.74 1.54 20.98
CA ARG A 152 -3.82 1.49 21.97
C ARG A 152 -5.05 0.77 21.43
N PHE A 153 -5.45 1.04 20.18
CA PHE A 153 -6.56 0.34 19.56
C PHE A 153 -6.28 -1.15 19.43
N LEU A 154 -5.11 -1.53 18.91
CA LEU A 154 -4.74 -2.92 18.67
C LEU A 154 -4.64 -3.72 19.98
N ALA A 155 -4.01 -3.15 21.01
CA ALA A 155 -3.88 -3.79 22.33
C ALA A 155 -5.24 -4.10 22.98
N VAL A 156 -6.24 -3.24 22.78
CA VAL A 156 -7.55 -3.37 23.42
C VAL A 156 -8.51 -4.26 22.63
N ASN A 157 -8.44 -4.23 21.30
CA ASN A 157 -9.51 -4.80 20.47
C ASN A 157 -9.07 -6.03 19.65
N VAL A 158 -7.79 -6.08 19.25
CA VAL A 158 -7.31 -7.03 18.23
C VAL A 158 -6.31 -8.01 18.84
N LEU A 159 -5.19 -7.50 19.35
CA LEU A 159 -4.08 -8.27 19.93
C LEU A 159 -4.28 -8.48 21.43
N VAL A 160 -5.44 -9.01 21.80
CA VAL A 160 -5.82 -9.22 23.21
C VAL A 160 -5.26 -10.55 23.74
N GLU A 161 -5.27 -11.59 22.90
CA GLU A 161 -4.90 -12.95 23.28
C GLU A 161 -4.11 -13.63 22.14
N PRO A 162 -2.99 -14.32 22.45
CA PRO A 162 -2.27 -15.12 21.46
C PRO A 162 -3.16 -16.19 20.82
N GLY A 163 -2.94 -16.44 19.54
CA GLY A 163 -3.68 -17.47 18.79
C GLY A 163 -5.10 -17.08 18.40
N ARG A 164 -5.62 -15.92 18.82
CA ARG A 164 -6.95 -15.44 18.40
C ARG A 164 -7.06 -15.27 16.89
N PHE A 165 -5.98 -14.87 16.23
CA PHE A 165 -5.93 -14.70 14.79
C PHE A 165 -4.85 -15.60 14.18
N ARG A 166 -5.18 -16.18 13.02
CA ARG A 166 -4.21 -16.78 12.09
C ARG A 166 -4.28 -16.01 10.78
N ASN A 167 -3.12 -15.61 10.27
CA ASN A 167 -3.05 -14.79 9.08
C ASN A 167 -2.40 -15.55 7.93
N VAL A 168 -2.97 -15.44 6.74
CA VAL A 168 -2.41 -16.01 5.51
C VAL A 168 -2.01 -14.86 4.59
N ALA A 169 -0.77 -14.86 4.10
CA ALA A 169 -0.31 -13.84 3.16
C ALA A 169 -1.06 -13.94 1.82
N VAL A 170 -1.52 -12.79 1.31
CA VAL A 170 -2.20 -12.65 0.02
C VAL A 170 -1.73 -11.40 -0.70
N GLY A 171 -1.85 -11.36 -2.03
CA GLY A 171 -1.67 -10.14 -2.79
C GLY A 171 -2.97 -9.34 -2.83
N VAL A 172 -2.93 -8.05 -2.48
CA VAL A 172 -4.11 -7.16 -2.49
C VAL A 172 -3.80 -5.95 -3.35
N ASN A 173 -4.46 -5.79 -4.51
CA ASN A 173 -4.26 -4.65 -5.39
C ASN A 173 -2.79 -4.33 -5.72
N LEU A 174 -1.97 -5.38 -5.94
CA LEU A 174 -0.51 -5.32 -6.15
C LEU A 174 0.33 -5.00 -4.89
N GLN A 175 -0.32 -4.75 -3.75
CA GLN A 175 0.30 -4.60 -2.45
C GLN A 175 0.40 -5.95 -1.72
N SER A 176 1.21 -5.97 -0.68
CA SER A 176 1.19 -7.04 0.30
C SER A 176 -0.07 -6.93 1.15
N GLY A 177 -0.67 -8.08 1.47
CA GLY A 177 -1.82 -8.14 2.33
C GLY A 177 -1.93 -9.46 3.07
N PHE A 178 -2.93 -9.54 3.93
CA PHE A 178 -3.16 -10.70 4.79
C PHE A 178 -4.64 -11.00 4.90
N ALA A 179 -4.98 -12.28 4.84
CA ALA A 179 -6.29 -12.76 5.22
C ALA A 179 -6.25 -13.22 6.68
N ALA A 180 -6.93 -12.47 7.55
CA ALA A 180 -7.06 -12.77 8.96
C ALA A 180 -8.24 -13.72 9.18
N TYR A 181 -7.96 -14.89 9.72
CA TYR A 181 -8.97 -15.79 10.25
C TYR A 181 -9.01 -15.67 11.76
N GLN A 182 -10.22 -15.52 12.32
CA GLN A 182 -10.43 -15.41 13.75
C GLN A 182 -10.87 -16.76 14.33
N LEU A 183 -10.31 -17.13 15.47
CA LEU A 183 -10.80 -18.27 16.25
C LEU A 183 -12.20 -17.94 16.79
N GLU A 184 -13.18 -18.78 16.45
CA GLU A 184 -14.56 -18.68 16.91
C GLU A 184 -14.87 -19.70 18.00
N ALA A 185 -16.05 -19.58 18.63
CA ALA A 185 -16.48 -20.44 19.73
C ALA A 185 -16.58 -21.94 19.37
N ASP A 186 -16.65 -22.27 18.07
CA ASP A 186 -16.62 -23.65 17.59
C ASP A 186 -15.22 -24.26 17.51
N GLY A 187 -14.19 -23.49 17.93
CA GLY A 187 -12.79 -23.92 17.96
C GLY A 187 -12.10 -23.87 16.60
N ARG A 188 -12.72 -23.28 15.57
CA ARG A 188 -12.15 -23.18 14.23
C ARG A 188 -11.83 -21.73 13.87
N TYR A 189 -10.97 -21.58 12.88
CA TYR A 189 -10.56 -20.27 12.35
C TYR A 189 -11.45 -19.88 11.16
N HIS A 190 -12.33 -18.90 11.36
CA HIS A 190 -13.26 -18.40 10.35
C HIS A 190 -12.74 -17.14 9.69
N ALA A 191 -13.09 -16.96 8.42
CA ALA A 191 -12.79 -15.76 7.65
C ALA A 191 -13.29 -14.52 8.39
N HIS A 192 -12.40 -13.54 8.62
CA HIS A 192 -12.70 -12.36 9.41
C HIS A 192 -12.41 -11.06 8.65
N ALA A 193 -11.18 -10.89 8.16
CA ALA A 193 -10.78 -9.65 7.51
C ALA A 193 -9.71 -9.85 6.43
N ILE A 194 -9.70 -8.96 5.44
CA ILE A 194 -8.59 -8.80 4.50
C ILE A 194 -7.86 -7.51 4.85
N HIS A 195 -6.55 -7.59 5.09
CA HIS A 195 -5.69 -6.44 5.34
C HIS A 195 -4.91 -6.10 4.07
N ALA A 196 -4.98 -4.85 3.61
CA ALA A 196 -4.01 -4.29 2.68
C ALA A 196 -2.97 -3.52 3.49
N VAL A 197 -1.68 -3.79 3.25
CA VAL A 197 -0.57 -3.19 4.00
C VAL A 197 0.37 -2.46 3.06
N THR A 198 0.53 -1.16 3.28
CA THR A 198 1.47 -0.33 2.55
C THR A 198 2.81 -0.34 3.27
N LEU A 199 3.78 -1.06 2.72
CA LEU A 199 5.16 -1.10 3.24
C LEU A 199 6.01 -0.01 2.60
N THR A 200 6.88 0.58 3.40
CA THR A 200 7.93 1.48 2.93
C THR A 200 9.30 1.06 3.45
N ARG A 201 10.35 1.71 2.95
CA ARG A 201 11.73 1.53 3.46
C ARG A 201 11.85 1.79 4.96
N THR A 202 11.02 2.68 5.50
CA THR A 202 11.05 3.12 6.90
C THR A 202 10.05 2.39 7.81
N GLY A 203 9.19 1.54 7.24
CA GLY A 203 8.21 0.73 7.97
C GLY A 203 6.84 0.71 7.30
N ILE A 204 5.84 0.19 8.01
CA ILE A 204 4.47 0.15 7.53
C ILE A 204 3.85 1.54 7.69
N SER A 205 3.50 2.17 6.57
CA SER A 205 2.88 3.49 6.56
C SER A 205 1.37 3.42 6.70
N ARG A 206 0.74 2.29 6.33
CA ARG A 206 -0.71 2.14 6.37
C ARG A 206 -1.18 0.69 6.45
N ILE A 207 -2.28 0.48 7.16
CA ILE A 207 -3.02 -0.78 7.26
C ILE A 207 -4.50 -0.48 7.02
N ASP A 208 -5.06 -1.07 5.96
CA ASP A 208 -6.49 -1.03 5.66
C ASP A 208 -7.09 -2.41 5.93
N ALA A 209 -7.90 -2.53 6.99
CA ALA A 209 -8.52 -3.79 7.38
C ALA A 209 -10.00 -3.84 6.94
N PHE A 210 -10.26 -4.54 5.85
CA PHE A 210 -11.61 -4.78 5.35
C PHE A 210 -12.26 -5.91 6.15
N LEU A 211 -13.17 -5.55 7.06
CA LEU A 211 -13.89 -6.49 7.93
C LEU A 211 -15.08 -7.12 7.18
N ASP A 212 -14.77 -7.84 6.10
CA ASP A 212 -15.76 -8.45 5.21
C ASP A 212 -15.31 -9.85 4.81
N ALA A 213 -15.97 -10.86 5.39
CA ALA A 213 -15.67 -12.26 5.12
C ALA A 213 -16.04 -12.68 3.68
N ASP A 214 -16.96 -11.97 3.01
CA ASP A 214 -17.38 -12.27 1.64
C ASP A 214 -16.27 -11.98 0.61
N LEU A 215 -15.19 -11.30 1.02
CA LEU A 215 -14.00 -11.11 0.21
C LEU A 215 -13.17 -12.40 0.06
N PHE A 216 -13.22 -13.34 1.01
CA PHE A 216 -12.32 -14.51 1.01
C PHE A 216 -12.43 -15.36 -0.28
N PRO A 217 -13.64 -15.69 -0.78
CA PRO A 217 -13.78 -16.38 -2.06
C PRO A 217 -13.21 -15.62 -3.26
N VAL A 218 -13.22 -14.28 -3.23
CA VAL A 218 -12.61 -13.43 -4.28
C VAL A 218 -11.09 -13.61 -4.34
N PHE A 219 -10.47 -13.84 -3.18
CA PHE A 219 -9.04 -14.19 -3.06
C PHE A 219 -8.76 -15.70 -3.26
N GLY A 220 -9.78 -16.50 -3.60
CA GLY A 220 -9.64 -17.95 -3.73
C GLY A 220 -9.42 -18.66 -2.39
N LEU A 221 -9.76 -18.01 -1.28
CA LEU A 221 -9.57 -18.51 0.07
C LEU A 221 -10.85 -19.18 0.60
N PRO A 222 -10.71 -20.23 1.45
CA PRO A 222 -11.86 -20.84 2.09
C PRO A 222 -12.44 -19.95 3.19
N MET A 223 -13.72 -20.14 3.52
CA MET A 223 -14.38 -19.42 4.63
C MET A 223 -13.94 -19.92 6.01
N ILE A 224 -13.39 -21.13 6.08
CA ILE A 224 -12.85 -21.74 7.29
C ILE A 224 -11.45 -22.23 6.94
N LEU A 225 -10.46 -21.80 7.72
CA LEU A 225 -9.08 -22.23 7.51
C LEU A 225 -9.00 -23.75 7.74
N PRO A 226 -8.52 -24.54 6.75
CA PRO A 226 -8.35 -25.97 6.93
C PRO A 226 -7.29 -26.24 7.99
N ASP A 227 -7.50 -27.25 8.83
CA ASP A 227 -6.46 -27.72 9.73
C ASP A 227 -5.24 -28.20 8.92
N GLU A 228 -4.03 -27.99 9.45
CA GLU A 228 -2.77 -28.39 8.77
C GLU A 228 -2.76 -29.89 8.40
N ALA A 229 -3.52 -30.72 9.12
CA ALA A 229 -3.69 -32.15 8.87
C ALA A 229 -4.54 -32.48 7.62
N ASP A 230 -5.38 -31.54 7.15
CA ASP A 230 -6.23 -31.71 5.97
C ASP A 230 -5.56 -31.28 4.67
N GLN A 231 -4.47 -30.50 4.77
CA GLN A 231 -3.67 -30.08 3.61
C GLN A 231 -2.79 -31.22 3.08
N HIS A 232 -2.22 -32.04 3.97
CA HIS A 232 -1.41 -33.23 3.62
C HIS A 232 -2.20 -34.41 3.03
N ARG A 233 -3.53 -34.36 3.02
CA ARG A 233 -4.38 -35.44 2.48
C ARG A 233 -4.89 -35.16 1.06
N ARG A 234 -4.55 -33.99 0.50
CA ARG A 234 -4.97 -33.53 -0.84
C ARG A 234 -3.81 -33.43 -1.85
N GLU A 235 -2.58 -33.72 -1.43
CA GLU A 235 -1.39 -33.92 -2.28
C GLU A 235 -1.13 -35.42 -2.46
#